data_AF-A0A2D6YJD8-F1
#
_entry.id   AF-A0A2D6YJD8-F1
#
_cell.length_a   1.000
_cell.length_b   1.000
_cell.length_c   1.000
_cell.angle_alpha   90.00
_cell.angle_beta   90.00
_cell.angle_gamma   90.00
#
_symmetry.space_group_name_H-M   'P 1'
#
loop_
_entity.id
_entity.type
_entity.pdbx_description
1 polymer ?
#
loop_
_entity_poly.entity_id
_entity_poly.type
_entity_poly.pdbx_seq_one_letter_code
_entity_poly.pdbx_strand_id
1 'polypeptide(L)'
;GWGPMMSEVAYFVKDIVGPKGCVSMVVPSEQTSEASEVTDSADIDRHTKTNLIQIHHAEVDPSSKQFLKKDQYVDTLNEPSHQELCDLEQQMFLDAIEKDRDLSEPMEAAINSLKIVLAAEESIQTGQAIYF
;
A
#
# COMPACT_ATOMS: atom_id res chain seq x y z
N GLY A 1 10.19 -12.98 8.53
CA GLY A 1 8.83 -12.90 9.07
C GLY A 1 8.34 -11.50 8.87
N TRP A 2 7.11 -11.33 8.38
CA TRP A 2 6.44 -10.04 8.37
C TRP A 2 6.29 -9.60 9.82
N GLY A 3 6.68 -8.36 10.14
CA GLY A 3 6.64 -7.82 11.50
C GLY A 3 5.22 -7.79 12.07
N PRO A 4 5.07 -7.65 13.40
CA PRO A 4 3.75 -7.56 14.01
C PRO A 4 2.97 -6.38 13.41
N MET A 5 1.81 -6.67 12.84
CA MET A 5 0.90 -5.64 12.36
C MET A 5 0.20 -5.00 13.55
N MET A 6 0.35 -3.68 13.74
CA MET A 6 -0.27 -2.95 14.83
C MET A 6 -0.89 -1.66 14.29
N SER A 7 -2.20 -1.69 13.98
CA SER A 7 -2.97 -0.48 13.65
C SER A 7 -4.13 -0.31 14.62
N GLU A 8 -4.30 0.89 15.16
CA GLU A 8 -5.46 1.25 15.99
C GLU A 8 -6.72 1.51 15.14
N VAL A 9 -6.61 1.58 13.79
CA VAL A 9 -7.66 2.20 12.94
C VAL A 9 -7.95 1.48 11.59
N ALA A 10 -7.34 0.36 11.19
CA ALA A 10 -7.59 -0.14 9.82
C ALA A 10 -7.50 -1.66 9.51
N TYR A 11 -8.20 -2.04 8.43
CA TYR A 11 -8.38 -3.36 7.81
C TYR A 11 -7.22 -3.85 6.91
N PHE A 12 -6.05 -3.17 6.90
CA PHE A 12 -4.89 -3.50 6.05
C PHE A 12 -3.57 -3.42 6.83
N VAL A 13 -2.50 -4.00 6.27
CA VAL A 13 -1.11 -3.87 6.78
C VAL A 13 -0.67 -2.42 6.59
N LYS A 14 -0.62 -1.62 7.66
CA LYS A 14 -0.31 -0.18 7.55
C LYS A 14 1.02 0.24 8.13
N ASP A 15 1.72 -0.64 8.84
CA ASP A 15 2.86 -0.25 9.67
C ASP A 15 4.11 -1.06 9.30
N ILE A 16 5.15 -0.35 8.88
CA ILE A 16 6.47 -0.92 8.59
C ILE A 16 7.44 -0.37 9.63
N VAL A 17 8.07 -1.25 10.39
CA VAL A 17 9.02 -0.88 11.46
C VAL A 17 10.44 -1.28 11.05
N GLY A 18 11.38 -0.36 11.24
CA GLY A 18 12.81 -0.59 10.99
C GLY A 18 13.70 0.11 12.02
N PRO A 19 15.03 -0.07 11.93
CA PRO A 19 15.98 0.49 12.90
C PRO A 19 16.03 2.03 12.93
N LYS A 20 15.43 2.70 11.93
CA LYS A 20 15.37 4.16 11.83
C LYS A 20 14.04 4.76 12.28
N GLY A 21 13.07 3.93 12.68
CA GLY A 21 11.71 4.35 13.02
C GLY A 21 10.65 3.50 12.34
N CYS A 22 9.46 4.06 12.16
CA CYS A 22 8.35 3.38 11.50
C CYS A 22 7.63 4.27 10.50
N VAL A 23 6.96 3.64 9.56
CA VAL A 23 6.11 4.27 8.56
C VAL A 23 4.72 3.67 8.71
N SER A 24 3.72 4.54 8.82
CA SER A 24 2.33 4.19 9.07
C SER A 24 1.41 4.89 8.08
N MET A 25 0.47 4.17 7.47
CA MET A 25 -0.62 4.81 6.73
C MET A 25 -1.71 5.28 7.71
N VAL A 26 -2.01 6.58 7.72
CA VAL A 26 -2.99 7.19 8.64
C VAL A 26 -4.12 7.87 7.87
N VAL A 27 -5.31 7.90 8.50
CA VAL A 27 -6.46 8.66 8.00
C VAL A 27 -6.52 9.97 8.80
N PRO A 28 -6.45 11.16 8.16
CA PRO A 28 -6.53 12.41 8.90
C PRO A 28 -7.87 12.54 9.64
N SER A 29 -7.82 13.06 10.87
CA SER A 29 -8.95 13.14 11.79
C SER A 29 -10.17 13.92 11.25
N GLU A 30 -9.99 14.81 10.28
CA GLU A 30 -11.08 15.58 9.67
C GLU A 30 -11.93 14.76 8.69
N GLN A 31 -11.49 13.56 8.29
CA GLN A 31 -12.25 12.62 7.46
C GLN A 31 -13.01 11.57 8.30
N THR A 32 -12.94 11.65 9.63
CA THR A 32 -13.53 10.65 10.54
C THR A 32 -15.05 10.70 10.61
N SER A 33 -15.67 11.83 10.25
CA SER A 33 -17.14 11.92 10.18
C SER A 33 -17.73 11.14 9.01
N GLU A 34 -16.97 10.91 7.93
CA GLU A 34 -17.39 10.07 6.80
C GLU A 34 -16.79 8.65 6.85
N ALA A 35 -15.83 8.40 7.75
CA ALA A 35 -15.18 7.10 7.95
C ALA A 35 -15.76 6.29 9.13
N SER A 36 -16.66 6.89 9.92
CA SER A 36 -17.38 6.23 11.02
C SER A 36 -18.71 5.61 10.59
N GLU A 37 -19.22 6.01 9.42
CA GLU A 37 -20.20 5.20 8.71
C GLU A 37 -19.42 4.08 8.00
N VAL A 38 -19.83 2.86 8.29
CA VAL A 38 -19.38 1.64 7.60
C VAL A 38 -19.74 1.82 6.12
N THR A 39 -18.85 2.47 5.38
CA THR A 39 -19.03 2.69 3.96
C THR A 39 -18.54 1.44 3.26
N ASP A 40 -19.55 0.70 2.83
CA ASP A 40 -19.56 -0.51 2.03
C ASP A 40 -18.29 -0.70 1.19
N SER A 41 -17.81 -1.94 1.12
CA SER A 41 -16.80 -2.42 0.16
C SER A 41 -17.15 -2.14 -1.32
N ALA A 42 -18.27 -1.47 -1.59
CA ALA A 42 -18.77 -1.06 -2.88
C ALA A 42 -18.25 0.33 -3.33
N ASP A 43 -17.64 1.12 -2.45
CA ASP A 43 -17.04 2.41 -2.82
C ASP A 43 -15.62 2.21 -3.39
N ILE A 44 -15.55 2.05 -4.70
CA ILE A 44 -14.33 1.72 -5.45
C ILE A 44 -13.27 2.83 -5.33
N ASP A 45 -13.68 4.10 -5.20
CA ASP A 45 -12.76 5.24 -5.13
C ASP A 45 -12.01 5.33 -3.79
N ARG A 46 -12.50 4.67 -2.74
CA ARG A 46 -11.78 4.56 -1.47
C ARG A 46 -10.66 3.52 -1.49
N HIS A 47 -10.71 2.55 -2.40
CA HIS A 47 -9.70 1.51 -2.51
C HIS A 47 -8.38 1.98 -3.16
N THR A 48 -8.39 3.10 -3.88
CA THR A 48 -7.22 3.58 -4.62
C THR A 48 -6.41 4.64 -3.87
N LYS A 49 -6.84 5.03 -2.65
CA LYS A 49 -6.26 6.16 -1.91
C LYS A 49 -5.48 5.72 -0.67
N THR A 50 -4.22 6.12 -0.61
CA THR A 50 -3.26 5.87 0.48
C THR A 50 -3.43 6.85 1.66
N ASN A 51 -4.27 7.89 1.51
CA ASN A 51 -4.53 8.95 2.49
C ASN A 51 -3.26 9.74 2.88
N LEU A 52 -2.67 9.44 4.04
CA LEU A 52 -1.45 10.08 4.53
C LEU A 52 -0.46 9.02 4.99
N ILE A 53 0.81 9.24 4.68
CA ILE A 53 1.91 8.43 5.20
C ILE A 53 2.57 9.20 6.34
N GLN A 54 2.43 8.69 7.57
CA GLN A 54 3.15 9.18 8.74
C GLN A 54 4.49 8.47 8.85
N ILE A 55 5.57 9.24 8.98
CA ILE A 55 6.92 8.75 9.21
C ILE A 55 7.34 9.16 10.61
N HIS A 56 7.54 8.18 11.48
CA HIS A 56 8.09 8.37 12.82
C HIS A 56 9.59 8.04 12.82
N HIS A 57 10.40 8.87 13.48
CA HIS A 57 11.85 8.71 13.54
C HIS A 57 12.30 8.20 14.91
N ALA A 58 13.12 7.15 14.94
CA ALA A 58 13.59 6.53 16.19
C ALA A 58 14.73 7.30 16.89
N GLU A 59 15.24 8.37 16.30
CA GLU A 59 16.36 9.15 16.86
C GLU A 59 15.93 9.86 18.16
N VAL A 60 16.63 9.60 19.25
CA VAL A 60 16.41 10.23 20.57
C VAL A 60 17.66 10.90 21.09
N ASP A 61 17.48 11.96 21.87
CA ASP A 61 18.55 12.63 22.57
C ASP A 61 19.17 11.68 23.61
N PRO A 62 20.51 11.50 23.63
CA PRO A 62 21.14 10.54 24.53
C PRO A 62 20.89 10.80 26.02
N SER A 63 20.68 12.06 26.41
CA SER A 63 20.62 12.51 27.80
C SER A 63 19.18 12.55 28.32
N SER A 64 18.30 13.23 27.59
CA SER A 64 16.88 13.43 27.96
C SER A 64 15.98 12.30 27.50
N LYS A 65 16.45 11.43 26.60
CA LYS A 65 15.68 10.37 25.94
C LYS A 65 14.46 10.86 25.16
N GLN A 66 14.39 12.15 24.83
CA GLN A 66 13.32 12.72 24.01
C GLN A 66 13.61 12.51 22.52
N PHE A 67 12.56 12.34 21.71
CA PHE A 67 12.70 12.25 20.25
C PHE A 67 13.31 13.53 19.67
N LEU A 68 14.31 13.37 18.80
CA LEU A 68 15.00 14.48 18.14
C LEU A 68 14.22 15.02 16.95
N LYS A 69 13.34 14.21 16.35
CA LYS A 69 12.54 14.56 15.19
C LYS A 69 11.07 14.33 15.51
N LYS A 70 10.24 15.28 15.09
CA LYS A 70 8.79 15.10 15.06
C LYS A 70 8.41 14.18 13.90
N ASP A 71 7.21 13.63 13.99
CA ASP A 71 6.63 12.89 12.88
C ASP A 71 6.52 13.77 11.65
N GLN A 72 6.77 13.16 10.50
CA GLN A 72 6.59 13.77 9.20
C GLN A 72 5.35 13.16 8.55
N TYR A 73 4.59 13.97 7.84
CA TYR A 73 3.41 13.53 7.10
C TYR A 73 3.68 13.76 5.62
N VAL A 74 3.63 12.68 4.85
CA VAL A 74 3.70 12.72 3.39
C VAL A 74 2.29 12.57 2.87
N ASP A 75 1.88 13.58 2.12
CA ASP A 75 0.57 13.67 1.53
C ASP A 75 0.49 12.89 0.21
N THR A 76 -0.54 12.03 0.07
CA THR A 76 -0.82 11.30 -1.18
C THR A 76 -2.12 11.75 -1.85
N LEU A 77 -2.68 12.92 -1.49
CA LEU A 77 -3.95 13.44 -2.01
C LEU A 77 -4.01 13.63 -3.54
N ASN A 78 -2.86 13.65 -4.23
CA ASN A 78 -2.79 13.69 -5.70
C ASN A 78 -2.82 12.30 -6.36
N GLU A 79 -3.36 11.29 -5.66
CA GLU A 79 -3.61 9.98 -6.24
C GLU A 79 -4.78 10.02 -7.23
N PRO A 80 -4.66 9.33 -8.38
CA PRO A 80 -5.75 9.24 -9.34
C PRO A 80 -6.97 8.54 -8.72
N SER A 81 -8.15 9.01 -9.10
CA SER A 81 -9.41 8.25 -8.91
C SER A 81 -9.35 6.90 -9.63
N HIS A 82 -10.30 6.02 -9.32
CA HIS A 82 -10.35 4.73 -10.00
C HIS A 82 -10.54 4.89 -11.51
N GLN A 83 -11.36 5.86 -11.94
CA GLN A 83 -11.55 6.13 -13.36
C GLN A 83 -10.27 6.67 -14.02
N GLU A 84 -9.55 7.58 -13.37
CA GLU A 84 -8.29 8.11 -13.91
C GLU A 84 -7.22 7.02 -14.01
N LEU A 85 -7.18 6.05 -13.09
CA LEU A 85 -6.33 4.86 -13.22
C LEU A 85 -6.71 4.04 -14.46
N CYS A 86 -8.00 3.73 -14.64
CA CYS A 86 -8.48 3.02 -15.82
C CYS A 86 -8.11 3.76 -17.11
N ASP A 87 -8.26 5.09 -17.15
CA ASP A 87 -7.93 5.90 -18.32
C ASP A 87 -6.41 5.85 -18.62
N LEU A 88 -5.57 5.89 -17.59
CA LEU A 88 -4.11 5.74 -17.73
C LEU A 88 -3.73 4.34 -18.25
N GLU A 89 -4.40 3.28 -17.77
CA GLU A 89 -4.20 1.92 -18.27
C GLU A 89 -4.60 1.78 -19.74
N GLN A 90 -5.75 2.32 -20.13
CA GLN A 90 -6.19 2.32 -21.53
C GLN A 90 -5.24 3.11 -22.43
N GLN A 91 -4.74 4.26 -21.95
CA GLN A 91 -3.75 5.04 -22.68
C GLN A 91 -2.44 4.29 -22.88
N MET A 92 -1.95 3.57 -21.85
CA MET A 92 -0.77 2.72 -21.95
C MET A 92 -0.97 1.59 -22.97
N PHE A 93 -2.15 0.97 -22.97
CA PHE A 93 -2.50 -0.09 -23.91
C PHE A 93 -2.55 0.42 -25.36
N LEU A 94 -3.20 1.56 -25.61
CA LEU A 94 -3.21 2.19 -26.93
C LEU A 94 -1.78 2.51 -27.39
N ASP A 95 -0.98 3.10 -26.50
CA ASP A 95 0.42 3.42 -26.77
C ASP A 95 1.25 2.18 -27.16
N ALA A 96 0.96 1.02 -26.56
CA ALA A 96 1.63 -0.23 -26.91
C ALA A 96 1.27 -0.70 -28.32
N ILE A 97 0.01 -0.54 -28.73
CA ILE A 97 -0.47 -0.90 -30.07
C ILE A 97 0.14 0.04 -31.14
N GLU A 98 0.08 1.35 -30.91
CA GLU A 98 0.49 2.34 -31.92
C GLU A 98 2.00 2.44 -32.07
N LYS A 99 2.76 2.21 -30.98
CA LYS A 99 4.20 2.48 -30.92
C LYS A 99 5.04 1.21 -30.81
N ASP A 100 4.42 0.03 -30.87
CA ASP A 100 5.08 -1.28 -30.72
C ASP A 100 5.98 -1.31 -29.47
N ARG A 101 5.41 -0.89 -28.32
CA ARG A 101 6.17 -0.85 -27.06
C ARG A 101 6.54 -2.26 -26.63
N ASP A 102 7.75 -2.43 -26.09
CA ASP A 102 8.14 -3.67 -25.44
C ASP A 102 7.31 -3.89 -24.17
N LEU A 103 6.60 -5.01 -24.12
CA LEU A 103 5.74 -5.43 -23.00
C LEU A 103 6.36 -6.55 -22.18
N SER A 104 7.64 -6.89 -22.37
CA SER A 104 8.29 -8.02 -21.68
C SER A 104 8.17 -7.92 -20.17
N GLU A 105 8.41 -6.74 -19.58
CA GLU A 105 8.30 -6.51 -18.14
C GLU A 105 6.85 -6.65 -17.61
N PRO A 106 5.82 -5.98 -18.19
CA PRO A 106 4.42 -6.21 -17.81
C PRO A 106 3.99 -7.68 -17.93
N MET A 107 4.44 -8.38 -18.98
CA MET A 107 4.12 -9.80 -19.18
C MET A 107 4.77 -10.69 -18.13
N GLU A 108 6.03 -10.42 -17.77
CA GLU A 108 6.71 -11.12 -16.69
C GLU A 108 6.03 -10.86 -15.34
N ALA A 109 5.62 -9.62 -15.08
CA ALA A 109 4.86 -9.26 -13.88
C ALA A 109 3.53 -10.03 -13.78
N ALA A 110 2.80 -10.19 -14.89
CA ALA A 110 1.57 -10.98 -14.94
C ALA A 110 1.83 -12.47 -14.60
N ILE A 111 2.90 -13.06 -15.15
CA ILE A 111 3.30 -14.44 -14.85
C ILE A 111 3.68 -14.58 -13.37
N ASN A 112 4.45 -13.63 -12.83
CA ASN A 112 4.87 -13.66 -11.42
C ASN A 112 3.68 -13.51 -10.46
N SER A 113 2.68 -12.69 -10.81
CA SER A 113 1.41 -12.60 -10.08
C SER A 113 0.69 -13.96 -10.05
N LEU A 114 0.61 -14.66 -11.18
CA LEU A 114 0.01 -16.01 -11.23
C LEU A 114 0.76 -17.02 -10.38
N LYS A 115 2.11 -16.98 -10.36
CA LYS A 115 2.90 -17.86 -9.48
C LYS A 115 2.54 -17.67 -8.01
N ILE A 116 2.36 -16.42 -7.57
CA ILE A 116 1.94 -16.11 -6.19
C ILE A 116 0.56 -16.73 -5.89
N VAL A 117 -0.40 -16.59 -6.80
CA VAL A 117 -1.76 -17.17 -6.62
C VAL A 117 -1.70 -18.69 -6.53
N LEU A 118 -0.93 -19.34 -7.40
CA LEU A 118 -0.78 -20.80 -7.39
C LEU A 118 -0.08 -21.30 -6.13
N ALA A 119 0.98 -20.60 -5.69
CA ALA A 119 1.67 -20.92 -4.45
C ALA A 119 0.80 -20.70 -3.21
N ALA A 120 -0.09 -19.70 -3.23
CA ALA A 120 -1.07 -19.49 -2.17
C ALA A 120 -2.08 -20.65 -2.10
N GLU A 121 -2.59 -21.12 -3.24
CA GLU A 121 -3.47 -22.29 -3.30
C GLU A 121 -2.79 -23.55 -2.77
N GLU A 122 -1.55 -23.82 -3.21
CA GLU A 122 -0.77 -24.96 -2.72
C GLU A 122 -0.49 -24.86 -1.20
N SER A 123 -0.19 -23.66 -0.70
CA SER A 123 -0.01 -23.40 0.73
C SER A 123 -1.28 -23.71 1.53
N ILE A 124 -2.47 -23.35 1.03
CA ILE A 124 -3.75 -23.66 1.68
C ILE A 124 -3.96 -25.18 1.75
N GLN A 125 -3.65 -25.90 0.67
CA GLN A 125 -3.85 -27.35 0.61
C GLN A 125 -2.87 -28.13 1.48
N THR A 126 -1.61 -27.66 1.56
CA THR A 126 -0.53 -28.38 2.24
C THR A 126 -0.28 -27.92 3.67
N GLY A 127 -0.71 -26.71 4.02
CA GLY A 127 -0.37 -26.03 5.27
C GLY A 127 1.11 -25.65 5.38
N GLN A 128 1.84 -25.53 4.27
CA GLN A 128 3.27 -25.23 4.23
C GLN A 128 3.59 -23.97 3.43
N ALA A 129 4.72 -23.34 3.75
CA ALA A 129 5.25 -22.22 2.95
C ALA A 129 5.81 -22.73 1.62
N ILE A 130 5.39 -22.11 0.52
CA ILE A 130 5.82 -22.43 -0.85
C ILE A 130 6.85 -21.40 -1.33
N TYR A 131 7.91 -21.87 -1.99
CA TYR A 131 9.03 -21.06 -2.46
C TYR A 131 9.20 -21.24 -3.97
N PHE A 132 9.31 -20.14 -4.72
CA PHE A 132 9.47 -20.09 -6.17
C PHE A 132 10.20 -18.83 -6.62
#